data_AF-A0AA36A1K7-F1
#
_entry.id   AF-A0AA36A1K7-F1
#
_cell.length_a   1.000
_cell.length_b   1.000
_cell.length_c   1.000
_cell.angle_alpha   90.00
_cell.angle_beta   90.00
_cell.angle_gamma   90.00
#
_symmetry.space_group_name_H-M   'P 1'
#
loop_
_entity.id
_entity.type
_entity.pdbx_description
1 polymer ?
#
loop_
_entity_poly.entity_id
_entity_poly.type
_entity_poly.pdbx_seq_one_letter_code
_entity_poly.pdbx_strand_id
1 'polypeptide(L)'
;MFKIYRTIPYFFLRSHFHFSITSFSSSSSSTKITEIVSTNPFLNYLIDSLGFHEDDAIAVYSEVPHLKSTTNSNLVVNIFKEYGLNNVQIRDIVSMAPRILTVKPNKTLEPKLKVFTELGLLGPDLVKLVKRNPLIFSRGLHTQIIPTVDYLRNLLGCDEKVVKMINRSKWMLLPNSSLRRISANISLLKKYGLSDEKILKLLVTDPQRMKQTPELIESKLQYLEQKLGISRDSPLLIHALVAVMYRSESEIETNLQVFRRFGWSDLEIGT
;
A
#
# COMPACT_ATOMS: atom_id res chain seq x y z
N MET A 1 36.43 10.25 -13.06
CA MET A 1 35.25 10.66 -13.84
C MET A 1 34.32 9.45 -13.97
N PHE A 2 33.18 9.49 -13.26
CA PHE A 2 32.00 8.61 -13.28
C PHE A 2 32.13 7.13 -13.67
N LYS A 3 32.05 6.24 -12.67
CA LYS A 3 31.40 4.91 -12.72
C LYS A 3 31.59 4.23 -11.35
N ILE A 4 30.60 4.31 -10.47
CA ILE A 4 30.11 3.27 -9.52
C ILE A 4 28.81 3.84 -8.93
N TYR A 5 27.75 3.90 -9.74
CA TYR A 5 26.37 3.99 -9.27
C TYR A 5 25.62 2.80 -9.83
N ARG A 6 26.08 1.58 -9.50
CA ARG A 6 25.39 0.37 -9.98
C ARG A 6 25.78 -0.92 -9.27
N THR A 7 25.72 -0.96 -7.94
CA THR A 7 25.52 -2.22 -7.19
C THR A 7 25.33 -1.92 -5.71
N ILE A 8 24.09 -1.60 -5.33
CA ILE A 8 23.60 -1.98 -4.01
C ILE A 8 22.55 -3.04 -4.28
N PRO A 9 22.72 -4.29 -3.81
CA PRO A 9 21.74 -5.33 -4.03
C PRO A 9 20.43 -4.91 -3.34
N TYR A 10 19.38 -4.71 -4.13
CA TYR A 10 18.02 -4.65 -3.63
C TYR A 10 17.62 -6.05 -3.16
N PHE A 11 18.08 -6.44 -1.97
CA PHE A 11 17.55 -7.57 -1.24
C PHE A 11 16.98 -7.09 0.09
N PHE A 12 15.85 -7.70 0.46
CA PHE A 12 14.98 -7.40 1.60
C PHE A 12 13.98 -6.26 1.39
N LEU A 13 12.93 -6.58 0.62
CA LEU A 13 11.54 -6.19 0.94
C LEU A 13 10.60 -7.26 0.36
N ARG A 14 10.79 -8.51 0.80
CA ARG A 14 9.77 -9.55 0.64
C ARG A 14 8.85 -9.43 1.85
N SER A 15 7.71 -8.78 1.69
CA SER A 15 6.61 -8.97 2.65
C SER A 15 6.23 -10.44 2.57
N HIS A 16 6.71 -11.24 3.52
CA HIS A 16 6.21 -12.57 3.76
C HIS A 16 4.77 -12.41 4.28
N PHE A 17 3.80 -12.39 3.36
CA PHE A 17 2.58 -13.11 3.69
C PHE A 17 3.01 -14.57 3.79
N HIS A 18 2.99 -15.10 5.00
CA HIS A 18 2.99 -16.55 5.18
C HIS A 18 1.73 -17.06 4.47
N PHE A 19 1.90 -17.52 3.23
CA PHE A 19 1.02 -18.53 2.71
C PHE A 19 1.48 -19.81 3.40
N SER A 20 0.71 -20.27 4.38
CA SER A 20 0.92 -21.62 4.90
C SER A 20 0.64 -22.59 3.76
N ILE A 21 1.71 -23.08 3.13
CA ILE A 21 1.61 -24.27 2.27
C ILE A 21 1.51 -25.43 3.24
N THR A 22 0.30 -25.76 3.65
CA THR A 22 0.07 -27.08 4.23
C THR A 22 0.20 -28.09 3.11
N SER A 23 1.25 -28.91 3.16
CA SER A 23 1.36 -30.11 2.34
C SER A 23 0.14 -30.98 2.60
N PHE A 24 -0.73 -31.09 1.60
CA PHE A 24 -1.93 -31.90 1.70
C PHE A 24 -1.57 -33.36 1.45
N SER A 25 -1.63 -34.17 2.50
CA SER A 25 -1.72 -35.62 2.34
C SER A 25 -3.13 -35.94 1.84
N SER A 26 -3.21 -36.43 0.61
CA SER A 26 -4.45 -36.82 -0.04
C SER A 26 -4.97 -38.15 0.52
N SER A 27 -6.13 -38.12 1.18
CA SER A 27 -7.18 -39.15 1.06
C SER A 27 -8.31 -38.90 2.06
N SER A 28 -9.37 -38.16 1.65
CA SER A 28 -10.77 -38.20 2.14
C SER A 28 -11.58 -36.90 1.94
N SER A 29 -10.96 -35.79 1.51
CA SER A 29 -11.63 -34.47 1.45
C SER A 29 -12.48 -34.21 0.21
N SER A 30 -12.27 -34.93 -0.90
CA SER A 30 -12.94 -34.66 -2.17
C SER A 30 -14.47 -34.79 -2.08
N THR A 31 -14.97 -35.82 -1.40
CA THR A 31 -16.42 -36.11 -1.36
C THR A 31 -17.23 -35.07 -0.58
N LYS A 32 -16.66 -34.52 0.51
CA LYS A 32 -17.30 -33.47 1.32
C LYS A 32 -17.30 -32.12 0.62
N ILE A 33 -16.26 -31.81 -0.14
CA ILE A 33 -16.16 -30.56 -0.91
C ILE A 33 -17.23 -30.55 -2.01
N THR A 34 -17.38 -31.65 -2.74
CA THR A 34 -18.39 -31.77 -3.80
C THR A 34 -19.83 -31.68 -3.26
N GLU A 35 -20.11 -32.18 -2.05
CA GLU A 35 -21.42 -32.01 -1.38
C GLU A 35 -21.71 -30.57 -0.95
N ILE A 36 -20.70 -29.82 -0.47
CA ILE A 36 -20.86 -28.41 -0.10
C ILE A 36 -21.09 -27.53 -1.34
N VAL A 37 -20.35 -27.79 -2.43
CA VAL A 37 -20.51 -27.09 -3.72
C VAL A 37 -21.91 -27.33 -4.28
N SER A 38 -22.34 -28.59 -4.36
CA SER A 38 -23.66 -28.95 -4.91
C SER A 38 -24.86 -28.40 -4.15
N THR A 39 -24.71 -28.03 -2.87
CA THR A 39 -25.82 -27.55 -2.03
C THR A 39 -25.83 -26.05 -1.79
N ASN A 40 -24.82 -25.29 -2.23
CA ASN A 40 -24.71 -23.86 -1.94
C ASN A 40 -24.89 -22.98 -3.20
N PRO A 41 -26.05 -22.29 -3.35
CA PRO A 41 -26.33 -21.47 -4.52
C PRO A 41 -25.33 -20.34 -4.76
N PHE A 42 -24.74 -19.78 -3.69
CA PHE A 42 -23.77 -18.71 -3.83
C PHE A 42 -22.39 -19.22 -4.24
N LEU A 43 -22.01 -20.40 -3.77
CA LEU A 43 -20.77 -21.05 -4.19
C LEU A 43 -20.82 -21.41 -5.68
N ASN A 44 -21.96 -21.96 -6.16
CA ASN A 44 -22.19 -22.18 -7.59
C ASN A 44 -22.13 -20.88 -8.40
N TYR A 45 -22.69 -19.79 -7.88
CA TYR A 45 -22.56 -18.48 -8.52
C TYR A 45 -21.09 -18.03 -8.68
N LEU A 46 -20.24 -18.22 -7.67
CA LEU A 46 -18.82 -17.89 -7.78
C LEU A 46 -18.14 -18.72 -8.87
N ILE A 47 -18.45 -20.02 -8.95
CA ILE A 47 -17.86 -20.92 -9.95
C ILE A 47 -18.40 -20.61 -11.35
N ASP A 48 -19.72 -20.71 -11.54
CA ASP A 48 -20.37 -20.68 -12.84
C ASP A 48 -20.41 -19.27 -13.44
N SER A 49 -20.66 -18.25 -12.62
CA SER A 49 -20.86 -16.88 -13.11
C SER A 49 -19.61 -16.01 -13.03
N LEU A 50 -18.76 -16.20 -12.01
CA LEU A 50 -17.52 -15.43 -11.84
C LEU A 50 -16.26 -16.20 -12.27
N GLY A 51 -16.38 -17.48 -12.62
CA GLY A 51 -15.29 -18.28 -13.18
C GLY A 51 -14.19 -18.58 -12.16
N PHE A 52 -14.56 -18.81 -10.90
CA PHE A 52 -13.65 -19.30 -9.88
C PHE A 52 -13.45 -20.82 -9.99
N HIS A 53 -12.25 -21.29 -9.66
CA HIS A 53 -12.04 -22.71 -9.35
C HIS A 53 -12.70 -23.05 -8.02
N GLU A 54 -13.08 -24.31 -7.81
CA GLU A 54 -13.80 -24.76 -6.61
C GLU A 54 -13.10 -24.35 -5.31
N ASP A 55 -11.79 -24.59 -5.21
CA ASP A 55 -10.99 -24.26 -4.02
C ASP A 55 -10.99 -22.75 -3.72
N ASP A 56 -10.82 -21.92 -4.75
CA ASP A 56 -10.82 -20.46 -4.62
C ASP A 56 -12.22 -19.93 -4.26
N ALA A 57 -13.27 -20.53 -4.84
CA ALA A 57 -14.65 -20.17 -4.55
C ALA A 57 -14.99 -20.46 -3.08
N ILE A 58 -14.50 -21.58 -2.53
CA ILE A 58 -14.68 -21.94 -1.11
C ILE A 58 -13.95 -20.93 -0.22
N ALA A 59 -12.72 -20.56 -0.57
CA ALA A 59 -11.95 -19.55 0.17
C ALA A 59 -12.69 -18.20 0.20
N VAL A 60 -13.19 -17.73 -0.95
CA VAL A 60 -14.00 -16.50 -1.05
C VAL A 60 -15.28 -16.61 -0.22
N TYR A 61 -16.02 -17.72 -0.35
CA TYR A 61 -17.26 -17.93 0.38
C TYR A 61 -17.06 -17.94 1.90
N SER A 62 -15.94 -18.47 2.39
CA SER A 62 -15.62 -18.51 3.82
C SER A 62 -15.54 -17.12 4.47
N GLU A 63 -15.25 -16.07 3.69
CA GLU A 63 -15.25 -14.68 4.17
C GLU A 63 -16.64 -14.02 4.14
N VAL A 64 -17.58 -14.57 3.38
CA VAL A 64 -18.94 -14.06 3.20
C VAL A 64 -20.01 -15.16 3.36
N PRO A 65 -19.99 -15.97 4.43
CA PRO A 65 -20.83 -17.17 4.57
C PRO A 65 -22.33 -16.87 4.71
N HIS A 66 -22.68 -15.60 4.92
CA HIS A 66 -24.06 -15.13 5.02
C HIS A 66 -24.68 -14.79 3.66
N LEU A 67 -23.88 -14.71 2.58
CA LEU A 67 -24.39 -14.47 1.25
C LEU A 67 -25.05 -15.74 0.70
N LYS A 68 -26.38 -15.72 0.63
CA LYS A 68 -27.20 -16.79 0.02
C LYS A 68 -27.83 -16.35 -1.30
N SER A 69 -28.12 -15.06 -1.44
CA SER A 69 -28.70 -14.48 -2.65
C SER A 69 -27.61 -13.87 -3.53
N THR A 70 -27.76 -14.00 -4.84
CA THR A 70 -26.83 -13.48 -5.85
C THR A 70 -27.24 -12.10 -6.36
N THR A 71 -28.45 -11.61 -6.05
CA THR A 71 -29.00 -10.38 -6.63
C THR A 71 -28.12 -9.16 -6.38
N ASN A 72 -27.67 -8.94 -5.14
CA ASN A 72 -26.79 -7.82 -4.81
C ASN A 72 -25.40 -7.97 -5.47
N SER A 73 -24.85 -9.19 -5.42
CA SER A 73 -23.53 -9.50 -6.01
C SER A 73 -23.52 -9.29 -7.52
N ASN A 74 -24.60 -9.65 -8.21
CA ASN A 74 -24.78 -9.40 -9.63
C ASN A 74 -24.78 -7.90 -9.95
N LEU A 75 -25.47 -7.08 -9.15
CA LEU A 75 -25.44 -5.62 -9.32
C LEU A 75 -24.04 -5.04 -9.10
N VAL A 76 -23.32 -5.50 -8.08
CA VAL A 76 -21.91 -5.11 -7.85
C VAL A 76 -21.04 -5.44 -9.06
N VAL A 77 -21.17 -6.66 -9.59
CA VAL A 77 -20.39 -7.13 -10.75
C VAL A 77 -20.75 -6.35 -12.02
N ASN A 78 -22.03 -6.05 -12.25
CA ASN A 78 -22.46 -5.25 -13.40
C ASN A 78 -21.90 -3.82 -13.33
N ILE A 79 -21.91 -3.19 -12.16
CA ILE A 79 -21.25 -1.88 -11.99
C ILE A 79 -19.76 -1.98 -12.34
N PHE A 80 -19.04 -3.01 -11.87
CA PHE A 80 -17.63 -3.15 -12.27
C PHE A 80 -17.44 -3.25 -13.79
N LYS A 81 -18.33 -3.98 -14.48
CA LYS A 81 -18.32 -4.07 -15.96
C LYS A 81 -18.60 -2.72 -16.62
N GLU A 82 -19.55 -1.95 -16.10
CA GLU A 82 -19.84 -0.59 -16.58
C GLU A 82 -18.64 0.35 -16.44
N TYR A 83 -17.80 0.14 -15.42
CA TYR A 83 -16.52 0.85 -15.22
C TYR A 83 -15.35 0.23 -15.99
N GLY A 84 -15.63 -0.66 -16.95
CA GLY A 84 -14.65 -1.20 -17.89
C GLY A 84 -13.81 -2.36 -17.37
N LEU A 85 -14.20 -3.01 -16.26
CA LEU A 85 -13.49 -4.18 -15.77
C LEU A 85 -14.00 -5.45 -16.47
N ASN A 86 -13.06 -6.31 -16.87
CA ASN A 86 -13.39 -7.62 -17.42
C ASN A 86 -13.59 -8.67 -16.32
N ASN A 87 -14.12 -9.85 -16.68
CA ASN A 87 -14.42 -10.91 -15.72
C ASN A 87 -13.19 -11.36 -14.91
N VAL A 88 -12.00 -11.39 -15.52
CA VAL A 88 -10.76 -11.78 -14.85
C VAL A 88 -10.39 -10.76 -13.77
N GLN A 89 -10.47 -9.47 -14.08
CA GLN A 89 -10.21 -8.38 -13.15
C GLN A 89 -11.21 -8.33 -12.00
N ILE A 90 -12.49 -8.60 -12.29
CA ILE A 90 -13.54 -8.68 -11.28
C ILE A 90 -13.28 -9.87 -10.35
N ARG A 91 -12.95 -11.04 -10.90
CA ARG A 91 -12.58 -12.22 -10.13
C ARG A 91 -11.39 -11.94 -9.22
N ASP A 92 -10.35 -11.28 -9.73
CA ASP A 92 -9.20 -10.86 -8.92
C ASP A 92 -9.69 -9.98 -7.75
N ILE A 93 -10.45 -8.91 -8.00
CA ILE A 93 -10.99 -8.04 -6.95
C ILE A 93 -11.78 -8.82 -5.90
N VAL A 94 -12.67 -9.72 -6.32
CA VAL A 94 -13.50 -10.54 -5.43
C VAL A 94 -12.64 -11.51 -4.62
N SER A 95 -11.61 -12.10 -5.22
CA SER A 95 -10.65 -12.98 -4.52
C SER A 95 -9.93 -12.23 -3.39
N MET A 96 -9.47 -11.00 -3.65
CA MET A 96 -8.74 -10.21 -2.65
C MET A 96 -9.65 -9.54 -1.60
N ALA A 97 -10.89 -9.24 -1.95
CA ALA A 97 -11.82 -8.53 -1.07
C ALA A 97 -13.26 -9.06 -1.21
N PRO A 98 -13.56 -10.30 -0.77
CA PRO A 98 -14.88 -10.93 -0.94
C PRO A 98 -16.06 -10.09 -0.46
N ARG A 99 -15.86 -9.34 0.63
CA ARG A 99 -16.84 -8.42 1.22
C ARG A 99 -17.30 -7.31 0.27
N ILE A 100 -16.63 -7.09 -0.86
CA ILE A 100 -17.10 -6.16 -1.88
C ILE A 100 -18.46 -6.57 -2.45
N LEU A 101 -18.78 -7.86 -2.45
CA LEU A 101 -20.06 -8.38 -2.93
C LEU A 101 -21.23 -8.07 -1.99
N THR A 102 -20.96 -7.62 -0.76
CA THR A 102 -21.99 -7.28 0.24
C THR A 102 -22.34 -5.79 0.27
N VAL A 103 -21.56 -4.93 -0.42
CA VAL A 103 -21.78 -3.48 -0.37
C VAL A 103 -23.02 -3.08 -1.17
N LYS A 104 -23.58 -1.91 -0.84
CA LYS A 104 -24.71 -1.34 -1.59
C LYS A 104 -24.18 -0.78 -2.93
N PRO A 105 -24.62 -1.31 -4.09
CA PRO A 105 -24.04 -0.96 -5.40
C PRO A 105 -24.06 0.56 -5.67
N ASN A 106 -25.24 1.17 -5.72
CA ASN A 106 -25.39 2.58 -6.11
C ASN A 106 -25.07 3.55 -4.96
N LYS A 107 -25.19 3.11 -3.70
CA LYS A 107 -25.00 3.98 -2.53
C LYS A 107 -23.57 3.97 -1.99
N THR A 108 -22.76 2.97 -2.33
CA THR A 108 -21.43 2.78 -1.72
C THR A 108 -20.36 2.46 -2.74
N LEU A 109 -20.61 1.56 -3.68
CA LEU A 109 -19.61 1.18 -4.68
C LEU A 109 -19.45 2.27 -5.75
N GLU A 110 -20.54 2.61 -6.43
CA GLU A 110 -20.52 3.53 -7.57
C GLU A 110 -19.90 4.89 -7.22
N PRO A 111 -20.24 5.55 -6.10
CA PRO A 111 -19.63 6.84 -5.77
C PRO A 111 -18.12 6.77 -5.54
N LYS A 112 -17.60 5.63 -5.05
CA LYS A 112 -16.14 5.43 -4.88
C LYS A 112 -15.46 5.21 -6.21
N LEU A 113 -16.09 4.45 -7.10
CA LEU A 113 -15.58 4.23 -8.45
C LEU A 113 -15.53 5.53 -9.26
N LYS A 114 -16.50 6.44 -9.09
CA LYS A 114 -16.44 7.79 -9.68
C LYS A 114 -15.19 8.54 -9.25
N VAL A 115 -14.93 8.64 -7.94
CA VAL A 115 -13.73 9.32 -7.43
C VAL A 115 -12.43 8.69 -7.96
N PHE A 116 -12.36 7.35 -8.01
CA PHE A 116 -11.17 6.68 -8.55
C PHE A 116 -11.02 6.93 -10.06
N THR A 117 -12.12 6.91 -10.81
CA THR A 117 -12.13 7.21 -12.24
C THR A 117 -11.70 8.64 -12.53
N GLU A 118 -12.20 9.62 -11.76
CA GLU A 118 -11.80 11.02 -11.86
C GLU A 118 -10.31 11.23 -11.56
N LEU A 119 -9.72 10.39 -10.70
CA LEU A 119 -8.28 10.35 -10.45
C LEU A 119 -7.47 9.64 -11.54
N GLY A 120 -8.13 9.07 -12.55
CA GLY A 120 -7.49 8.27 -13.60
C GLY A 120 -7.22 6.80 -13.22
N LEU A 121 -7.80 6.30 -12.13
CA LEU A 121 -7.69 4.90 -11.72
C LEU A 121 -8.81 4.06 -12.36
N LEU A 122 -8.51 3.46 -13.51
CA LEU A 122 -9.45 2.66 -14.30
C LEU A 122 -8.88 1.26 -14.58
N GLY A 123 -9.78 0.30 -14.82
CA GLY A 123 -9.43 -1.07 -15.25
C GLY A 123 -8.25 -1.68 -14.47
N PRO A 124 -7.10 -1.96 -15.11
CA PRO A 124 -5.93 -2.55 -14.44
C PRO A 124 -5.39 -1.75 -13.24
N ASP A 125 -5.44 -0.42 -13.29
CA ASP A 125 -4.94 0.42 -12.20
C ASP A 125 -5.86 0.38 -10.98
N LEU A 126 -7.18 0.25 -11.21
CA LEU A 126 -8.13 0.00 -10.13
C LEU A 126 -7.88 -1.37 -9.46
N VAL A 127 -7.66 -2.42 -10.26
CA VAL A 127 -7.33 -3.76 -9.72
C VAL A 127 -6.04 -3.70 -8.90
N LYS A 128 -5.02 -3.01 -9.40
CA LYS A 128 -3.75 -2.79 -8.70
C LYS A 128 -3.94 -2.03 -7.38
N LEU A 129 -4.78 -1.00 -7.37
CA LEU A 129 -5.15 -0.26 -6.17
C LEU A 129 -5.79 -1.20 -5.14
N VAL A 130 -6.78 -2.00 -5.54
CA VAL A 130 -7.48 -2.94 -4.66
C VAL A 130 -6.53 -4.02 -4.13
N LYS A 131 -5.67 -4.58 -4.99
CA LYS A 131 -4.65 -5.56 -4.58
C LYS A 131 -3.71 -5.01 -3.52
N ARG A 132 -3.33 -3.72 -3.64
CA ARG A 132 -2.52 -3.06 -2.62
C ARG A 132 -3.34 -2.71 -1.38
N ASN A 133 -4.62 -2.37 -1.55
CA ASN A 133 -5.51 -1.88 -0.52
C ASN A 133 -6.87 -2.63 -0.51
N PRO A 134 -6.93 -3.89 -0.05
CA PRO A 134 -8.17 -4.68 -0.10
C PRO A 134 -9.34 -4.04 0.67
N LEU A 135 -9.02 -3.23 1.68
CA LEU A 135 -9.99 -2.51 2.50
C LEU A 135 -10.44 -1.16 1.90
N ILE A 136 -10.06 -0.81 0.67
CA ILE A 136 -10.40 0.49 0.07
C ILE A 136 -11.91 0.72 0.05
N PHE A 137 -12.68 -0.31 -0.28
CA PHE A 137 -14.14 -0.24 -0.35
C PHE A 137 -14.84 -0.30 1.00
N SER A 138 -14.14 -0.56 2.11
CA SER A 138 -14.69 -0.40 3.45
C SER A 138 -14.45 1.00 4.05
N ARG A 139 -13.57 1.82 3.43
CA ARG A 139 -13.31 3.20 3.89
C ARG A 139 -14.49 4.13 3.65
N GLY A 140 -14.68 5.10 4.53
CA GLY A 140 -15.72 6.11 4.34
C GLY A 140 -15.39 7.02 3.15
N LEU A 141 -16.36 7.26 2.26
CA LEU A 141 -16.18 8.11 1.09
C LEU A 141 -15.86 9.55 1.49
N HIS A 142 -16.76 10.18 2.23
CA HIS A 142 -16.65 11.59 2.66
C HIS A 142 -15.77 11.79 3.90
N THR A 143 -15.50 10.74 4.66
CA THR A 143 -14.70 10.84 5.89
C THR A 143 -13.24 10.45 5.70
N GLN A 144 -12.89 9.75 4.62
CA GLN A 144 -11.53 9.27 4.39
C GLN A 144 -11.06 9.44 2.94
N ILE A 145 -11.80 8.90 1.96
CA ILE A 145 -11.33 8.87 0.57
C ILE A 145 -11.22 10.29 0.00
N ILE A 146 -12.31 11.05 -0.02
CA ILE A 146 -12.34 12.42 -0.58
C ILE A 146 -11.37 13.34 0.16
N PRO A 147 -11.40 13.45 1.51
CA PRO A 147 -10.46 14.32 2.22
C PRO A 147 -8.98 13.98 1.97
N THR A 148 -8.66 12.69 1.86
CA THR A 148 -7.29 12.25 1.53
C THR A 148 -6.91 12.67 0.13
N VAL A 149 -7.78 12.43 -0.85
CA VAL A 149 -7.54 12.80 -2.25
C VAL A 149 -7.35 14.31 -2.38
N ASP A 150 -8.24 15.12 -1.80
CA ASP A 150 -8.17 16.58 -1.91
C ASP A 150 -6.93 17.15 -1.23
N TYR A 151 -6.60 16.67 -0.02
CA TYR A 151 -5.38 17.09 0.66
C TYR A 151 -4.12 16.79 -0.18
N LEU A 152 -4.05 15.59 -0.76
CA LEU A 152 -2.89 15.19 -1.56
C LEU A 152 -2.82 15.92 -2.90
N ARG A 153 -3.96 16.21 -3.52
CA ARG A 153 -4.05 17.02 -4.74
C ARG A 153 -3.52 18.42 -4.49
N ASN A 154 -3.97 19.06 -3.41
CA ASN A 154 -3.48 20.38 -3.00
C ASN A 154 -1.98 20.37 -2.68
N LEU A 155 -1.48 19.30 -2.05
CA LEU A 155 -0.08 19.18 -1.66
C LEU A 155 0.86 18.88 -2.85
N LEU A 156 0.43 18.04 -3.79
CA LEU A 156 1.30 17.52 -4.87
C LEU A 156 1.11 18.23 -6.21
N GLY A 157 0.00 18.92 -6.38
CA GLY A 157 -0.34 19.73 -7.55
C GLY A 157 -0.79 18.94 -8.78
N CYS A 158 -0.80 17.60 -8.76
CA CYS A 158 -1.34 16.79 -9.85
C CYS A 158 -1.78 15.39 -9.42
N ASP A 159 -2.81 14.86 -10.11
CA ASP A 159 -3.44 13.59 -9.79
C ASP A 159 -2.51 12.38 -10.04
N GLU A 160 -1.60 12.46 -11.00
CA GLU A 160 -0.60 11.40 -11.25
C GLU A 160 0.25 11.12 -10.00
N LYS A 161 0.71 12.17 -9.32
CA LYS A 161 1.48 12.02 -8.07
C LYS A 161 0.61 11.48 -6.94
N VAL A 162 -0.66 11.89 -6.86
CA VAL A 162 -1.63 11.38 -5.88
C VAL A 162 -1.81 9.87 -6.06
N VAL A 163 -2.11 9.43 -7.28
CA VAL A 163 -2.26 8.02 -7.66
C VAL A 163 -1.00 7.23 -7.35
N LYS A 164 0.17 7.74 -7.73
CA LYS A 164 1.47 7.11 -7.46
C LYS A 164 1.69 6.90 -5.96
N MET A 165 1.31 7.87 -5.15
CA MET A 165 1.48 7.78 -3.70
C MET A 165 0.49 6.81 -3.04
N ILE A 166 -0.81 6.88 -3.40
CA ILE A 166 -1.85 5.96 -2.91
C ILE A 166 -1.48 4.50 -3.23
N ASN A 167 -0.97 4.25 -4.45
CA ASN A 167 -0.54 2.91 -4.87
C ASN A 167 0.70 2.40 -4.12
N ARG A 168 1.56 3.29 -3.60
CA ARG A 168 2.77 2.94 -2.85
C ARG A 168 2.52 2.82 -1.34
N SER A 169 1.37 3.26 -0.84
CA SER A 169 1.14 3.33 0.59
C SER A 169 -0.26 2.97 1.04
N LYS A 170 -0.35 1.84 1.74
CA LYS A 170 -1.59 1.38 2.35
C LYS A 170 -2.05 2.22 3.53
N TRP A 171 -1.13 2.90 4.20
CA TRP A 171 -1.43 3.63 5.43
C TRP A 171 -2.01 5.02 5.15
N MET A 172 -1.89 5.53 3.92
CA MET A 172 -2.41 6.85 3.56
C MET A 172 -3.92 6.96 3.64
N LEU A 173 -4.62 5.85 3.38
CA LEU A 173 -6.08 5.78 3.43
C LEU A 173 -6.59 5.36 4.83
N LEU A 174 -5.72 5.38 5.84
CA LEU A 174 -6.11 5.22 7.25
C LEU A 174 -6.68 6.53 7.80
N PRO A 175 -7.54 6.48 8.84
CA PRO A 175 -8.26 7.65 9.34
C PRO A 175 -7.33 8.81 9.74
N ASN A 176 -7.81 10.06 9.55
CA ASN A 176 -7.38 11.42 9.95
C ASN A 176 -5.98 11.66 10.55
N SER A 177 -5.49 10.75 11.40
CA SER A 177 -4.12 10.71 11.90
C SER A 177 -3.04 10.69 10.79
N SER A 178 -3.31 10.06 9.64
CA SER A 178 -2.32 9.95 8.56
C SER A 178 -2.00 11.30 7.92
N LEU A 179 -3.02 12.08 7.57
CA LEU A 179 -2.85 13.40 6.95
C LEU A 179 -2.20 14.39 7.93
N ARG A 180 -2.67 14.41 9.19
CA ARG A 180 -2.07 15.24 10.25
C ARG A 180 -0.59 14.92 10.44
N ARG A 181 -0.21 13.64 10.39
CA ARG A 181 1.18 13.20 10.51
C ARG A 181 2.03 13.64 9.32
N ILE A 182 1.52 13.49 8.10
CA ILE A 182 2.22 13.99 6.89
C ILE A 182 2.46 15.49 7.01
N SER A 183 1.43 16.26 7.38
CA SER A 183 1.56 17.71 7.57
C SER A 183 2.60 18.07 8.63
N ALA A 184 2.59 17.40 9.78
CA ALA A 184 3.55 17.64 10.85
C ALA A 184 4.98 17.31 10.43
N ASN A 185 5.18 16.18 9.74
CA ASN A 185 6.48 15.77 9.22
C ASN A 185 6.99 16.75 8.15
N ILE A 186 6.13 17.25 7.27
CA ILE A 186 6.52 18.28 6.28
C ILE A 186 6.99 19.54 6.99
N SER A 187 6.22 20.05 7.96
CA SER A 187 6.60 21.24 8.72
C SER A 187 7.93 21.06 9.47
N LEU A 188 8.14 19.87 10.06
CA LEU A 188 9.40 19.52 10.72
C LEU A 188 10.57 19.52 9.73
N LEU A 189 10.44 18.85 8.59
CA LEU A 189 11.52 18.77 7.59
C LEU A 189 11.87 20.16 7.03
N LYS A 190 10.87 21.05 6.84
CA LYS A 190 11.11 22.45 6.48
C LYS A 190 11.89 23.21 7.55
N LYS A 191 11.57 23.01 8.83
CA LYS A 191 12.32 23.59 9.96
C LYS A 191 13.80 23.16 9.98
N TYR A 192 14.10 21.98 9.42
CA TYR A 192 15.46 21.47 9.24
C TYR A 192 16.10 21.86 7.89
N GLY A 193 15.53 22.82 7.17
CA GLY A 193 16.13 23.38 5.95
C GLY A 193 15.87 22.60 4.66
N LEU A 194 15.05 21.54 4.69
CA LEU A 194 14.70 20.80 3.47
C LEU A 194 13.71 21.59 2.62
N SER A 195 14.00 21.71 1.33
CA SER A 195 13.12 22.36 0.36
C SER A 195 11.84 21.56 0.12
N ASP A 196 10.77 22.26 -0.27
CA ASP A 196 9.51 21.66 -0.69
C ASP A 196 9.72 20.58 -1.75
N GLU A 197 10.55 20.85 -2.76
CA GLU A 197 10.84 19.89 -3.82
C GLU A 197 11.40 18.56 -3.27
N LYS A 198 12.38 18.62 -2.36
CA LYS A 198 13.00 17.43 -1.75
C LYS A 198 11.99 16.65 -0.92
N ILE A 199 11.17 17.35 -0.12
CA ILE A 199 10.16 16.74 0.74
C ILE A 199 9.07 16.06 -0.09
N LEU A 200 8.53 16.76 -1.10
CA LEU A 200 7.50 16.21 -1.98
C LEU A 200 8.04 15.05 -2.82
N LYS A 201 9.29 15.12 -3.27
CA LYS A 201 9.96 14.00 -3.93
C LYS A 201 10.00 12.78 -3.02
N LEU A 202 10.47 12.92 -1.78
CA LEU A 202 10.49 11.83 -0.78
C LEU A 202 9.09 11.25 -0.57
N LEU A 203 8.08 12.12 -0.41
CA LEU A 203 6.70 11.72 -0.18
C LEU A 203 6.15 10.87 -1.33
N VAL A 204 6.46 11.22 -2.59
CA VAL A 204 6.03 10.46 -3.77
C VAL A 204 6.88 9.20 -3.98
N THR A 205 8.18 9.25 -3.71
CA THR A 205 9.08 8.12 -3.97
C THR A 205 8.98 7.04 -2.91
N ASP A 206 8.93 7.42 -1.64
CA ASP A 206 8.88 6.49 -0.51
C ASP A 206 7.97 7.01 0.61
N PRO A 207 6.64 6.99 0.37
CA PRO A 207 5.66 7.45 1.36
C PRO A 207 5.71 6.64 2.66
N GLN A 208 6.33 5.45 2.72
CA GLN A 208 6.42 4.71 3.98
C GLN A 208 7.20 5.48 5.04
N ARG A 209 8.24 6.21 4.61
CA ARG A 209 9.08 7.03 5.50
C ARG A 209 8.29 8.04 6.31
N MET A 210 7.29 8.64 5.66
CA MET A 210 6.44 9.68 6.26
C MET A 210 5.40 9.11 7.24
N LYS A 211 5.36 7.79 7.45
CA LYS A 211 4.54 7.13 8.48
C LYS A 211 5.11 7.32 9.88
N GLN A 212 6.41 7.60 10.01
CA GLN A 212 7.03 7.83 11.32
C GLN A 212 6.44 9.05 12.02
N THR A 213 6.44 9.04 13.35
CA THR A 213 5.98 10.19 14.11
C THR A 213 7.01 11.33 13.98
N PRO A 214 6.58 12.61 14.09
CA PRO A 214 7.50 13.74 14.04
C PRO A 214 8.65 13.60 15.05
N GLU A 215 8.38 13.06 16.24
CA GLU A 215 9.36 12.88 17.31
C GLU A 215 10.49 11.91 16.90
N LEU A 216 10.13 10.81 16.23
CA LEU A 216 11.13 9.85 15.73
C LEU A 216 11.96 10.44 14.60
N ILE A 217 11.33 11.19 13.68
CA ILE A 217 12.06 11.87 12.60
C ILE A 217 13.00 12.93 13.19
N GLU A 218 12.54 13.70 14.17
CA GLU A 218 13.34 14.73 14.82
C GLU A 218 14.53 14.12 15.56
N SER A 219 14.33 13.04 16.31
CA SER A 219 15.42 12.29 16.96
C SER A 219 16.47 11.82 15.95
N LYS A 220 16.05 11.32 14.77
CA LYS A 220 17.00 10.93 13.72
C LYS A 220 17.73 12.12 13.12
N LEU A 221 17.06 13.25 12.88
CA LEU A 221 17.72 14.46 12.39
C LEU A 221 18.76 14.98 13.39
N GLN A 222 18.44 14.98 14.68
CA GLN A 222 19.37 15.35 15.75
C GLN A 222 20.57 14.40 15.82
N TYR A 223 20.34 13.09 15.68
CA TYR A 223 21.42 12.11 15.62
C TYR A 223 22.37 12.37 14.44
N LEU A 224 21.83 12.64 13.24
CA LEU A 224 22.65 12.95 12.06
C LEU A 224 23.50 14.21 12.27
N GLU A 225 22.92 15.26 12.84
CA GLU A 225 23.60 16.52 13.11
C GLU A 225 24.68 16.37 14.20
N GLN A 226 24.34 15.74 15.33
CA GLN A 226 25.20 15.71 16.52
C GLN A 226 26.22 14.57 16.53
N LYS A 227 25.91 13.41 15.92
CA LYS A 227 26.77 12.22 15.95
C LYS A 227 27.50 11.98 14.64
N LEU A 228 26.84 12.27 13.51
CA LEU A 228 27.44 12.07 12.18
C LEU A 228 27.94 13.37 11.54
N GLY A 229 27.75 14.52 12.20
CA GLY A 229 28.22 15.82 11.70
C GLY A 229 27.53 16.29 10.42
N ILE A 230 26.38 15.71 10.05
CA ILE A 230 25.67 16.09 8.83
C ILE A 230 24.89 17.38 9.11
N SER A 231 25.43 18.51 8.61
CA SER A 231 24.78 19.81 8.70
C SER A 231 23.42 19.84 7.97
N ARG A 232 22.53 20.72 8.43
CA ARG A 232 21.20 20.96 7.85
C ARG A 232 21.24 21.42 6.39
N ASP A 233 22.30 22.15 6.04
CA ASP A 233 22.51 22.65 4.67
C ASP A 233 23.10 21.57 3.74
N SER A 234 23.47 20.41 4.29
CA SER A 234 24.06 19.34 3.49
C SER A 234 23.07 18.80 2.45
N PRO A 235 23.47 18.67 1.18
CA PRO A 235 22.63 18.03 0.17
C PRO A 235 22.33 16.56 0.49
N LEU A 236 23.13 15.94 1.38
CA LEU A 236 23.01 14.55 1.81
C LEU A 236 21.98 14.34 2.91
N LEU A 237 21.52 15.39 3.61
CA LEU A 237 20.66 15.28 4.78
C LEU A 237 19.45 14.36 4.56
N ILE A 238 18.75 14.54 3.43
CA ILE A 238 17.57 13.73 3.12
C ILE A 238 17.93 12.26 2.84
N HIS A 239 19.07 12.00 2.22
CA HIS A 239 19.54 10.65 1.92
C HIS A 239 19.98 9.94 3.19
N ALA A 240 20.73 10.64 4.05
CA ALA A 240 21.14 10.16 5.36
C ALA A 240 19.92 9.86 6.25
N LEU A 241 18.93 10.77 6.29
CA LEU A 241 17.68 10.53 7.00
C LEU A 241 16.99 9.26 6.51
N VAL A 242 16.87 9.09 5.20
CA VAL A 242 16.31 7.87 4.59
C VAL A 242 17.16 6.63 4.91
N ALA A 243 18.48 6.74 5.07
CA ALA A 243 19.31 5.60 5.46
C ALA A 243 19.04 5.14 6.92
N VAL A 244 18.84 6.10 7.84
CA VAL A 244 18.80 5.83 9.30
C VAL A 244 17.39 5.66 9.88
N MET A 245 16.34 6.06 9.16
CA MET A 245 14.98 6.25 9.73
C MET A 245 14.31 5.00 10.32
N TYR A 246 14.73 3.79 9.95
CA TYR A 246 14.22 2.53 10.52
C TYR A 246 15.29 1.69 11.21
N ARG A 247 16.43 2.31 11.53
CA ARG A 247 17.57 1.62 12.12
C ARG A 247 17.71 2.07 13.58
N SER A 248 18.11 1.17 14.46
CA SER A 248 18.59 1.58 15.79
C SER A 248 19.94 2.32 15.64
N GLU A 249 20.32 3.10 16.64
CA GLU A 249 21.65 3.73 16.65
C GLU A 249 22.78 2.68 16.66
N SER A 250 22.59 1.56 17.34
CA SER A 250 23.57 0.46 17.37
C SER A 250 23.74 -0.22 16.01
N GLU A 251 22.67 -0.38 15.23
CA GLU A 251 22.74 -0.91 13.85
C GLU A 251 23.46 0.05 12.92
N ILE A 252 23.24 1.36 13.08
CA ILE A 252 23.94 2.38 12.30
C ILE A 252 25.44 2.32 12.64
N GLU A 253 25.79 2.36 13.92
CA GLU A 253 27.18 2.33 14.38
C GLU A 253 27.92 1.07 13.93
N THR A 254 27.26 -0.09 14.01
CA THR A 254 27.84 -1.36 13.52
C THR A 254 28.18 -1.27 12.03
N ASN A 255 27.30 -0.68 11.21
CA ASN A 255 27.59 -0.48 9.78
C ASN A 255 28.74 0.52 9.57
N LEU A 256 28.80 1.60 10.34
CA LEU A 256 29.91 2.57 10.27
C LEU A 256 31.26 1.92 10.59
N GLN A 257 31.31 1.04 11.60
CA GLN A 257 32.51 0.28 11.94
C GLN A 257 33.00 -0.62 10.81
N VAL A 258 32.08 -1.17 10.00
CA VAL A 258 32.45 -1.93 8.81
C VAL A 258 33.18 -1.03 7.80
N PHE A 259 32.66 0.16 7.51
CA PHE A 259 33.35 1.11 6.60
C PHE A 259 34.72 1.53 7.13
N ARG A 260 34.84 1.82 8.43
CA ARG A 260 36.13 2.14 9.07
C ARG A 260 37.14 0.99 8.94
N ARG A 261 36.71 -0.26 9.07
CA ARG A 261 37.55 -1.45 8.84
C ARG A 261 38.04 -1.58 7.39
N PHE A 262 37.29 -1.04 6.43
CA PHE A 262 37.71 -0.94 5.03
C PHE A 262 38.54 0.31 4.73
N GLY A 263 38.94 1.07 5.76
CA GLY A 263 39.85 2.21 5.63
C GLY A 263 39.17 3.54 5.34
N TRP A 264 37.84 3.63 5.37
CA TRP A 264 37.13 4.89 5.17
C TRP A 264 37.19 5.75 6.43
N SER A 265 37.48 7.04 6.26
CA SER A 265 37.40 8.04 7.32
C SER A 265 35.95 8.44 7.61
N ASP A 266 35.68 8.98 8.81
CA ASP A 266 34.33 9.48 9.15
C ASP A 266 33.86 10.59 8.20
N LEU A 267 34.81 11.34 7.61
CA LEU A 267 34.52 12.37 6.61
C LEU A 267 34.07 11.77 5.27
N GLU A 268 34.69 10.67 4.84
CA GLU A 268 34.32 9.93 3.63
C GLU A 268 33.01 9.15 3.80
N ILE A 269 32.69 8.72 5.03
CA ILE A 269 31.41 8.04 5.30
C ILE A 269 30.25 9.05 5.36
N GLY A 270 30.52 10.31 5.74
CA GLY A 270 29.54 11.39 5.79
C GLY A 270 29.31 12.16 4.48
N THR A 271 30.03 11.82 3.40
CA THR A 271 29.99 12.47 2.07
C THR A 271 29.31 11.60 1.00
#